data_AF-A0A536B5X7-F1
#
_entry.id   AF-A0A536B5X7-F1
#
_cell.length_a   1.000
_cell.length_b   1.000
_cell.length_c   1.000
_cell.angle_alpha   90.00
_cell.angle_beta   90.00
_cell.angle_gamma   90.00
#
_symmetry.space_group_name_H-M   'P 1'
#
loop_
_entity.id
_entity.type
_entity.pdbx_description
1 polymer ?
#
loop_
_entity_poly.entity_id
_entity_poly.type
_entity_poly.pdbx_seq_one_letter_code
_entity_poly.pdbx_strand_id
1 'polypeptide(L)'
;MSKLPDPFAFGPLALLEKSSRERLKKLATKRQLDVGEMLIDERHPLDEAYVIVDGTMRVVGTVELRTLAIVSAPSLVGELVFFDEQEMAA
;
A
#
# COMPACT_ATOMS: atom_id res chain seq x y z
N MET A 1 16.23 -2.02 23.14
CA MET A 1 15.15 -1.55 22.26
C MET A 1 15.28 -2.26 20.93
N SER A 2 14.41 -3.22 20.64
CA SER A 2 14.38 -3.87 19.32
C SER A 2 13.99 -2.82 18.29
N LYS A 3 14.87 -2.58 17.31
CA LYS A 3 14.62 -1.67 16.19
C LYS A 3 13.37 -2.19 15.48
N LEU A 4 12.31 -1.39 15.39
CA LEU A 4 11.13 -1.77 14.62
C LEU A 4 11.57 -2.14 13.19
N PRO A 5 11.04 -3.23 12.61
CA PRO A 5 11.34 -3.60 11.23
C PRO A 5 11.09 -2.42 10.31
N ASP A 6 11.95 -2.23 9.31
CA ASP A 6 11.76 -1.20 8.30
C ASP A 6 10.44 -1.47 7.55
N PRO A 7 9.43 -0.58 7.65
CA PRO A 7 8.13 -0.82 7.03
C PRO A 7 8.19 -0.81 5.51
N PHE A 8 9.31 -0.39 4.88
CA PHE A 8 9.51 -0.40 3.43
C PHE A 8 10.44 -1.53 2.96
N ALA A 9 10.86 -2.43 3.86
CA ALA A 9 11.76 -3.54 3.55
C ALA A 9 11.00 -4.84 3.20
N PHE A 10 9.90 -4.74 2.45
CA PHE A 10 9.13 -5.88 1.97
C PHE A 10 8.60 -5.64 0.55
N GLY A 11 8.17 -6.71 -0.13
CA GLY A 11 7.60 -6.63 -1.48
C GLY A 11 8.56 -5.97 -2.50
N PRO A 12 8.02 -5.28 -3.52
CA PRO A 12 8.84 -4.55 -4.51
C PRO A 12 9.75 -3.48 -3.88
N LEU A 13 9.34 -2.89 -2.76
CA LEU A 13 10.09 -1.83 -2.07
C LEU A 13 11.38 -2.37 -1.42
N ALA A 14 11.45 -3.67 -1.12
CA ALA A 14 12.66 -4.32 -0.62
C ALA A 14 13.81 -4.29 -1.63
N LEU A 15 13.51 -4.18 -2.94
CA LEU A 15 14.49 -4.13 -4.02
C LEU A 15 15.14 -2.76 -4.17
N LEU A 16 14.54 -1.71 -3.59
CA LEU A 16 15.10 -0.37 -3.62
C LEU A 16 16.41 -0.31 -2.83
N GLU A 17 17.37 0.45 -3.36
CA GLU A 17 18.55 0.83 -2.60
C GLU A 17 18.16 1.49 -1.27
N LYS A 18 19.01 1.32 -0.26
CA LYS A 18 18.78 1.87 1.08
C LYS A 18 18.51 3.38 1.04
N SER A 19 19.29 4.13 0.26
CA SER A 19 19.12 5.58 0.07
C SER A 19 17.74 5.95 -0.48
N SER A 20 17.27 5.22 -1.50
CA SER A 20 15.95 5.39 -2.12
C SER A 20 14.82 5.05 -1.16
N ARG A 21 14.95 3.96 -0.38
CA ARG A 21 13.98 3.65 0.69
C ARG A 21 13.90 4.74 1.76
N GLU A 22 15.05 5.26 2.21
CA GLU A 22 15.08 6.34 3.18
C GLU A 22 14.45 7.63 2.64
N ARG A 23 14.62 7.91 1.34
CA ARG A 23 13.96 9.04 0.68
C ARG A 23 12.44 8.82 0.62
N LEU A 24 11.99 7.63 0.21
CA LEU A 24 10.57 7.27 0.15
C LEU A 24 9.90 7.41 1.52
N LYS A 25 10.53 6.93 2.60
CA LYS A 25 10.05 7.09 3.97
C LYS A 25 9.80 8.54 4.38
N LYS A 26 10.65 9.46 3.91
CA LYS A 26 10.52 10.89 4.22
C LYS A 26 9.39 11.57 3.46
N LEU A 27 9.06 11.05 2.26
CA LEU A 27 7.97 11.55 1.43
C LEU A 27 6.63 10.92 1.79
N ALA A 28 6.64 9.70 2.33
CA ALA A 28 5.45 9.00 2.75
C ALA A 28 4.73 9.75 3.89
N THR A 29 3.42 9.91 3.75
CA THR A 29 2.56 10.48 4.79
C THR A 29 1.97 9.37 5.64
N LYS A 30 2.00 9.53 6.97
CA LYS A 30 1.33 8.61 7.88
C LYS A 30 -0.15 8.92 7.94
N ARG A 31 -0.97 7.88 7.84
CA ARG A 31 -2.42 7.95 8.03
C ARG A 31 -2.83 6.91 9.06
N GLN A 32 -3.68 7.32 10.00
CA GLN A 32 -4.36 6.43 10.92
C GLN A 32 -5.81 6.34 10.45
N LEU A 33 -6.37 5.13 10.50
CA LEU A 33 -7.77 4.86 10.18
C LEU A 33 -8.43 4.20 11.36
N ASP A 34 -9.68 4.56 11.60
CA ASP A 34 -10.55 3.88 12.55
C ASP A 34 -11.24 2.67 11.92
N VAL A 35 -11.73 1.77 12.76
CA VAL A 35 -12.45 0.57 12.30
C VAL A 35 -13.70 0.98 11.51
N GLY A 36 -13.79 0.47 10.29
CA GLY A 36 -14.91 0.75 9.39
C GLY A 36 -14.64 1.90 8.41
N GLU A 37 -13.55 2.64 8.57
CA GLU A 37 -13.14 3.62 7.56
C GLU A 37 -12.63 2.96 6.28
N MET A 38 -12.90 3.61 5.15
CA MET A 38 -12.47 3.18 3.83
C MET A 38 -11.17 3.91 3.45
N LEU A 39 -10.12 3.15 3.14
CA LEU A 39 -8.85 3.70 2.64
C LEU A 39 -8.92 4.01 1.14
N ILE A 40 -9.42 3.05 0.37
CA ILE A 40 -9.48 3.06 -1.10
C ILE A 40 -10.92 2.79 -1.53
N ASP A 41 -11.40 3.59 -2.48
CA ASP A 41 -12.67 3.38 -3.17
C ASP A 41 -12.39 3.19 -4.67
N GLU A 42 -12.71 2.01 -5.22
CA GLU A 42 -12.47 1.65 -6.63
C GLU A 42 -13.14 2.60 -7.63
N ARG A 43 -14.12 3.40 -7.19
CA ARG A 43 -14.81 4.39 -8.03
C ARG A 43 -14.00 5.66 -8.24
N HIS A 44 -12.92 5.86 -7.49
CA HIS A 44 -12.04 7.01 -7.62
C HIS A 44 -10.71 6.59 -8.24
N PRO A 45 -10.12 7.40 -9.14
CA PRO A 45 -8.79 7.15 -9.65
C PRO A 45 -7.80 7.05 -8.49
N LEU A 46 -6.89 6.07 -8.58
CA LEU A 46 -5.85 5.83 -7.60
C LEU A 46 -4.52 6.30 -8.18
N ASP A 47 -3.94 7.32 -7.56
CA ASP A 47 -2.60 7.85 -7.82
C ASP A 47 -1.61 7.55 -6.67
N GLU A 48 -2.07 6.81 -5.66
CA GLU A 48 -1.31 6.51 -4.44
C GLU A 48 -1.19 5.01 -4.16
N ALA A 49 -0.07 4.62 -3.55
CA ALA A 49 0.14 3.31 -2.96
C ALA A 49 0.27 3.43 -1.45
N TYR A 50 -0.26 2.43 -0.73
CA TYR A 50 -0.28 2.42 0.73
C TYR A 50 0.47 1.22 1.29
N VAL A 51 1.26 1.47 2.33
CA VAL A 51 1.87 0.43 3.15
C VAL A 51 1.09 0.28 4.44
N ILE A 52 0.51 -0.90 4.67
CA ILE A 52 -0.13 -1.27 5.93
C ILE A 52 0.97 -1.68 6.91
N VAL A 53 1.25 -0.81 7.87
CA VAL A 53 2.32 -1.01 8.88
C VAL A 53 1.82 -1.64 10.18
N ASP A 54 0.52 -1.56 10.44
CA ASP A 54 -0.14 -2.16 11.60
C ASP A 54 -1.62 -2.44 11.27
N GLY A 55 -2.18 -3.45 11.95
CA GLY A 55 -3.57 -3.86 11.80
C GLY A 55 -3.88 -4.68 10.54
N THR A 56 -5.18 -4.73 10.24
CA THR A 56 -5.76 -5.56 9.19
C THR A 56 -6.83 -4.79 8.46
N MET A 57 -6.88 -4.97 7.14
CA MET A 57 -7.87 -4.38 6.25
C MET A 57 -8.66 -5.45 5.53
N ARG A 58 -9.89 -5.11 5.17
CA ARG A 58 -10.78 -5.98 4.39
C ARG A 58 -10.96 -5.40 3.00
N VAL A 59 -10.70 -6.21 1.99
CA VAL A 59 -11.02 -5.88 0.60
C VAL A 59 -12.45 -6.34 0.34
N VAL A 60 -13.30 -5.42 -0.08
CA VAL A 60 -14.73 -5.66 -0.29
C VAL A 60 -15.04 -5.47 -1.76
N GLY A 61 -15.70 -6.45 -2.36
CA GLY A 61 -16.13 -6.37 -3.75
C GLY A 61 -17.31 -5.41 -3.89
N THR A 62 -17.33 -4.66 -4.98
CA THR A 62 -18.40 -3.71 -5.31
C THR A 62 -19.75 -4.38 -5.51
N VAL A 63 -19.77 -5.61 -6.04
CA VAL A 63 -20.98 -6.44 -6.18
C VAL A 63 -21.19 -7.24 -4.89
N GLU A 64 -22.38 -7.09 -4.28
CA GLU A 64 -22.84 -7.79 -3.08
C GLU A 64 -22.11 -7.45 -1.75
N LEU A 65 -21.17 -6.50 -1.75
CA LEU A 65 -20.36 -6.13 -0.57
C LEU A 65 -19.68 -7.33 0.10
N ARG A 66 -19.38 -8.37 -0.68
CA ARG A 66 -18.73 -9.57 -0.18
C ARG A 66 -17.27 -9.29 0.12
N THR A 67 -16.76 -9.95 1.15
CA THR A 67 -15.32 -9.90 1.45
C THR A 67 -14.56 -10.70 0.41
N LEU A 68 -13.65 -10.05 -0.31
CA LEU A 68 -12.77 -10.69 -1.30
C LEU A 68 -11.48 -11.17 -0.67
N ALA A 69 -10.91 -10.37 0.22
CA ALA A 69 -9.66 -10.69 0.90
C ALA A 69 -9.57 -9.97 2.25
N ILE A 70 -8.69 -10.49 3.10
CA ILE A 70 -8.24 -9.85 4.33
C ILE A 70 -6.73 -9.66 4.20
N VAL A 71 -6.26 -8.43 4.38
CA VAL A 71 -4.86 -8.02 4.18
C VAL A 71 -4.32 -7.53 5.52
N SER A 72 -3.18 -8.06 5.97
CA SER A 72 -2.60 -7.72 7.28
C SER A 72 -1.20 -7.14 7.13
N ALA A 73 -0.77 -6.34 8.10
CA ALA A 73 0.59 -5.82 8.12
C ALA A 73 1.65 -6.94 8.17
N PRO A 74 2.81 -6.80 7.48
CA PRO A 74 3.11 -5.76 6.49
C PRO A 74 2.50 -6.10 5.11
N SER A 75 1.85 -5.13 4.47
CA SER A 75 1.30 -5.29 3.12
C SER A 75 1.37 -4.00 2.31
N LEU A 76 1.50 -4.13 0.99
CA LEU A 76 1.48 -3.04 0.02
C LEU A 76 0.19 -3.15 -0.79
N VAL A 77 -0.54 -2.05 -0.91
CA VAL A 77 -1.80 -1.96 -1.66
C VAL A 77 -1.67 -0.83 -2.67
N GLY A 78 -2.20 -1.03 -3.88
CA GLY A 78 -2.10 -0.05 -4.96
C GLY A 78 -0.72 -0.03 -5.62
N GLU A 79 0.06 -1.11 -5.55
CA GLU A 79 1.41 -1.17 -6.14
C GLU A 79 1.46 -0.91 -7.65
N LEU A 80 0.33 -1.06 -8.35
CA LEU A 80 0.23 -0.80 -9.78
C LEU A 80 0.44 0.67 -10.13
N VAL A 81 0.25 1.62 -9.21
CA VAL A 81 0.53 3.05 -9.47
C VAL A 81 2.02 3.32 -9.74
N PHE A 82 2.91 2.38 -9.39
CA PHE A 82 4.33 2.48 -9.73
C PHE A 82 4.62 2.12 -11.19
N PHE A 83 3.67 1.52 -11.89
CA PHE A 83 3.79 1.06 -13.27
C PHE A 83 2.82 1.87 -14.12
N ASP A 84 3.33 2.87 -14.82
CA ASP A 84 2.53 3.64 -15.77
C ASP A 84 2.25 2.82 -17.04
N GLU A 85 1.10 3.01 -17.68
CA GLU A 85 0.67 2.33 -18.92
C GLU A 85 1.46 2.82 -20.17
N GLN A 86 2.67 3.36 -20.02
CA GLN A 86 3.51 3.84 -21.11
C GLN A 86 4.80 3.03 -21.28
N GLU A 87 4.72 1.71 -21.48
CA GLU A 87 5.79 0.95 -22.15
C GLU A 87 5.38 -0.45 -22.67
N MET A 88 4.18 -0.58 -23.25
CA MET A 88 3.81 -1.80 -24.02
C MET A 88 3.10 -1.49 -25.36
N ALA A 89 3.45 -0.39 -26.03
CA ALA A 89 3.22 -0.20 -27.47
C ALA A 89 3.93 1.06 -27.99
N ALA A 90 5.19 0.94 -28.40
CA ALA A 90 5.81 1.79 -29.42
C ALA A 90 6.95 1.02 -30.09
#